data_AF-A0A9P7UWV9-F1
#
_entry.id   AF-A0A9P7UWV9-F1
#
_cell.length_a   1.000
_cell.length_b   1.000
_cell.length_c   1.000
_cell.angle_alpha   90.00
_cell.angle_beta   90.00
_cell.angle_gamma   90.00
#
_symmetry.space_group_name_H-M   'P 1'
#
loop_
_entity.id
_entity.type
_entity.pdbx_description
1 polymer ?
#
loop_
_entity_poly.entity_id
_entity_poly.type
_entity_poly.pdbx_seq_one_letter_code
_entity_poly.pdbx_strand_id
1 'polypeptide(L)'
;MADPDLEDDGSQYFDCLANSHRSPDMQGYAVRLSAFIANICIAILIAWSKEDVVKESVNVVMLQNFVIMIASAIAMGRKDLVVADAHFSLTLMVSPLSMYFVYSTYRFIRRRPNHLYDRLGSAKVITAMMLTILFICWIVFDLLIYFSNLHKSNDCKSTLLGWIFNKTFSLGIQLFFSSIPIALILLFWIVYFIRHFKDILEEHKRHMKKPVKPWKWFFLVQRLRRSIKSFLIAQWDVITQSHRWLFFLTIVAFYLGWAGTLYIYVVDINEFFHELSDSPYTPTDSDSDFDALGYGQLLAAAIIIQPIWGVCKLSFLKRHTILSWLKQRPQSIWNSIVFICTGDQTRNPWKEIVELRRVHESEESVTVIMPVVPVHTASASASVRRSSTSTLPSEKRSLDQTVLPGASDSDGGGAGEFEKITLPRSPSSQLLLPTNYDYDPYSRGPGHDGDYAGLSRHRTV
;
A
#
# COMPACT_ATOMS: atom_id res chain seq x y z
N MET A 1 34.29 34.44 -11.53
CA MET A 1 34.30 33.84 -12.88
C MET A 1 33.85 32.42 -12.70
N ALA A 2 32.56 32.16 -12.93
CA ALA A 2 32.04 30.80 -13.08
C ALA A 2 32.48 30.33 -14.48
N ASP A 3 32.91 29.08 -14.58
CA ASP A 3 33.30 28.45 -15.85
C ASP A 3 32.07 28.39 -16.77
N PRO A 4 32.08 29.03 -17.96
CA PRO A 4 30.96 28.99 -18.89
C PRO A 4 30.70 27.59 -19.47
N ASP A 5 31.65 26.66 -19.32
CA ASP A 5 31.51 25.28 -19.82
C ASP A 5 30.63 24.38 -18.92
N LEU A 6 30.33 24.79 -17.68
CA LEU A 6 29.48 24.02 -16.76
C LEU A 6 27.98 24.29 -16.93
N GLU A 7 27.59 25.41 -17.55
CA GLU A 7 26.18 25.70 -17.85
C GLU A 7 25.68 24.92 -19.07
N ASP A 8 26.57 24.51 -19.97
CA ASP A 8 26.21 23.88 -21.25
C ASP A 8 25.95 22.36 -21.15
N ASP A 9 26.55 21.67 -20.18
CA ASP A 9 26.40 20.20 -20.04
C ASP A 9 25.01 19.75 -19.55
N GLY A 10 24.27 20.63 -18.87
CA GLY A 10 22.95 20.34 -18.31
C GLY A 10 21.82 20.45 -19.34
N SER A 11 21.90 21.44 -20.22
CA SER A 11 20.95 21.71 -21.31
C SER A 11 21.07 20.69 -22.43
N GLN A 12 22.27 20.26 -22.80
CA GLN A 12 22.48 19.32 -23.91
C GLN A 12 21.67 18.02 -23.82
N TYR A 13 21.53 17.43 -22.62
CA TYR A 13 20.69 16.23 -22.45
C TYR A 13 19.21 16.54 -22.60
N PHE A 14 18.77 17.68 -22.07
CA PHE A 14 17.39 18.13 -22.18
C PHE A 14 17.03 18.44 -23.63
N ASP A 15 17.94 19.07 -24.37
CA ASP A 15 17.78 19.39 -25.79
C ASP A 15 17.76 18.12 -26.64
N CYS A 16 18.59 17.12 -26.33
CA CYS A 16 18.44 15.81 -26.96
C CYS A 16 17.07 15.20 -26.67
N LEU A 17 16.61 15.19 -25.41
CA LEU A 17 15.33 14.62 -25.05
C LEU A 17 14.17 15.35 -25.73
N ALA A 18 14.25 16.68 -25.83
CA ALA A 18 13.29 17.53 -26.54
C ALA A 18 13.19 17.12 -28.02
N ASN A 19 14.34 17.00 -28.68
CA ASN A 19 14.47 16.67 -30.11
C ASN A 19 14.34 15.17 -30.43
N SER A 20 14.15 14.34 -29.41
CA SER A 20 14.00 12.90 -29.56
C SER A 20 12.69 12.55 -30.28
N HIS A 21 12.77 11.70 -31.30
CA HIS A 21 11.58 11.16 -31.97
C HIS A 21 10.64 10.47 -30.96
N ARG A 22 9.34 10.74 -31.04
CA ARG A 22 8.31 10.19 -30.15
C ARG A 22 7.40 9.28 -30.97
N SER A 23 7.39 7.98 -30.66
CA SER A 23 6.52 7.04 -31.37
C SER A 23 5.05 7.23 -30.94
N PRO A 24 4.12 7.57 -31.85
CA PRO A 24 2.69 7.67 -31.50
C PRO A 24 2.10 6.32 -31.11
N ASP A 25 2.70 5.21 -31.48
CA ASP A 25 2.23 3.88 -31.13
C ASP A 25 2.55 3.48 -29.68
N MET A 26 3.68 3.97 -29.16
CA MET A 26 4.07 3.77 -27.76
C MET A 26 3.54 4.88 -26.87
N GLN A 27 3.67 6.13 -27.32
CA GLN A 27 3.38 7.32 -26.53
C GLN A 27 2.01 7.92 -26.89
N GLY A 28 1.17 7.28 -27.70
CA GLY A 28 -0.11 7.86 -28.12
C GLY A 28 -1.06 8.21 -26.96
N TYR A 29 -2.02 9.09 -27.23
CA TYR A 29 -3.04 9.50 -26.26
C TYR A 29 -3.81 8.30 -25.68
N ALA A 30 -4.19 7.35 -26.55
CA ALA A 30 -4.89 6.14 -26.14
C ALA A 30 -4.07 5.29 -25.17
N VAL A 31 -2.75 5.16 -25.38
CA VAL A 31 -1.87 4.37 -24.50
C VAL A 31 -1.82 4.96 -23.10
N ARG A 32 -1.68 6.28 -22.99
CA ARG A 32 -1.60 6.97 -21.70
C ARG A 32 -2.91 6.95 -20.95
N LEU A 33 -3.99 7.29 -21.63
CA LEU A 33 -5.32 7.28 -21.04
C LEU A 33 -5.68 5.85 -20.59
N SER A 34 -5.33 4.85 -21.41
CA SER A 34 -5.55 3.45 -21.07
C SER A 34 -4.73 3.01 -19.86
N ALA A 35 -3.44 3.35 -19.82
CA ALA A 35 -2.59 3.05 -18.66
C ALA A 35 -3.09 3.75 -17.39
N PHE A 36 -3.57 5.00 -17.51
CA PHE A 36 -4.08 5.78 -16.40
C PHE A 36 -5.36 5.18 -15.81
N ILE A 37 -6.37 4.96 -16.65
CA ILE A 37 -7.64 4.38 -16.22
C ILE A 37 -7.43 2.95 -15.72
N ALA A 38 -6.61 2.12 -16.39
CA ALA A 38 -6.30 0.78 -15.92
C ALA A 38 -5.68 0.79 -14.51
N ASN A 39 -4.73 1.68 -14.24
CA ASN A 39 -4.14 1.83 -12.90
C ASN A 39 -5.18 2.22 -11.84
N ILE A 40 -6.13 3.10 -12.17
CA ILE A 40 -7.22 3.46 -11.25
C ILE A 40 -8.16 2.28 -11.03
N CYS A 41 -8.60 1.60 -12.10
CA CYS A 41 -9.51 0.47 -12.03
C CYS A 41 -8.91 -0.67 -11.19
N ILE A 42 -7.64 -1.01 -11.41
CA ILE A 42 -6.94 -2.05 -10.66
C ILE A 42 -6.78 -1.65 -9.19
N ALA A 43 -6.47 -0.38 -8.90
CA ALA A 43 -6.40 0.10 -7.52
C ALA A 43 -7.75 -0.06 -6.78
N ILE A 44 -8.87 0.24 -7.46
CA ILE A 44 -10.23 0.04 -6.92
C ILE A 44 -10.48 -1.46 -6.66
N LEU A 45 -10.14 -2.32 -7.62
CA LEU A 45 -10.28 -3.77 -7.49
C LEU A 45 -9.49 -4.28 -6.28
N ILE A 46 -8.23 -3.89 -6.11
CA ILE A 46 -7.40 -4.34 -4.99
C ILE A 46 -7.98 -3.92 -3.63
N ALA A 47 -8.51 -2.70 -3.56
CA ALA A 47 -9.06 -2.19 -2.32
C ALA A 47 -10.38 -2.89 -1.93
N TRP A 48 -11.24 -3.23 -2.89
CA TRP A 48 -12.64 -3.61 -2.62
C TRP A 48 -13.03 -5.05 -3.01
N SER A 49 -12.18 -5.77 -3.75
CA SER A 49 -12.48 -7.14 -4.20
C SER A 49 -12.08 -8.22 -3.18
N LYS A 50 -12.46 -9.47 -3.47
CA LYS A 50 -12.09 -10.67 -2.70
C LYS A 50 -10.65 -11.09 -3.01
N GLU A 51 -10.06 -11.93 -2.16
CA GLU A 51 -8.66 -12.36 -2.23
C GLU A 51 -8.22 -12.85 -3.63
N ASP A 52 -9.03 -13.66 -4.31
CA ASP A 52 -8.70 -14.17 -5.64
C ASP A 52 -8.52 -13.06 -6.69
N VAL A 53 -9.42 -12.07 -6.67
CA VAL A 53 -9.40 -10.93 -7.60
C VAL A 53 -8.24 -10.00 -7.25
N VAL A 54 -7.88 -9.86 -5.97
CA VAL A 54 -6.68 -9.11 -5.55
C VAL A 54 -5.42 -9.76 -6.10
N LYS A 55 -5.30 -11.10 -5.98
CA LYS A 55 -4.16 -11.85 -6.51
C LYS A 55 -4.04 -11.70 -8.03
N GLU A 56 -5.16 -11.86 -8.75
CA GLU A 56 -5.19 -11.67 -10.20
C GLU A 56 -4.80 -10.24 -10.60
N SER A 57 -5.36 -9.23 -9.92
CA SER A 57 -5.06 -7.82 -10.15
C SER A 57 -3.57 -7.49 -9.96
N VAL A 58 -2.95 -8.00 -8.90
CA VAL A 58 -1.51 -7.83 -8.65
C VAL A 58 -0.69 -8.52 -9.75
N ASN A 59 -1.05 -9.74 -10.13
CA ASN A 59 -0.37 -10.47 -11.21
C ASN A 59 -0.45 -9.73 -12.55
N VAL A 60 -1.59 -9.12 -12.89
CA VAL A 60 -1.77 -8.34 -14.11
C VAL A 60 -0.80 -7.16 -14.14
N VAL A 61 -0.70 -6.37 -13.06
CA VAL A 61 0.22 -5.23 -12.99
C VAL A 61 1.68 -5.69 -13.05
N MET A 62 2.01 -6.78 -12.36
CA MET A 62 3.36 -7.34 -12.40
C MET A 62 3.72 -7.80 -13.81
N LEU A 63 2.84 -8.55 -14.46
CA LEU A 63 3.02 -9.01 -15.83
C LEU A 63 3.21 -7.82 -16.78
N GLN A 64 2.37 -6.80 -16.68
CA GLN A 64 2.50 -5.57 -17.46
C GLN A 64 3.89 -4.92 -17.26
N ASN A 65 4.32 -4.71 -16.02
CA ASN A 65 5.60 -4.08 -15.72
C ASN A 65 6.79 -4.93 -16.20
N PHE A 66 6.74 -6.26 -16.04
CA PHE A 66 7.80 -7.16 -16.52
C PHE A 66 7.87 -7.19 -18.04
N VAL A 67 6.73 -7.22 -18.73
CA VAL A 67 6.68 -7.23 -20.20
C VAL A 67 7.23 -5.92 -20.76
N ILE A 68 6.82 -4.77 -20.22
CA ILE A 68 7.37 -3.46 -20.61
C ILE A 68 8.88 -3.46 -20.41
N MET A 69 9.34 -3.85 -19.23
CA MET A 69 10.77 -3.87 -18.91
C MET A 69 11.59 -4.76 -19.84
N ILE A 70 11.12 -5.99 -20.11
CA ILE A 70 11.82 -6.94 -20.99
C ILE A 70 11.81 -6.42 -22.43
N ALA A 71 10.67 -5.93 -22.93
CA ALA A 71 10.56 -5.38 -24.28
C ALA A 71 11.49 -4.17 -24.47
N SER A 72 11.49 -3.23 -23.51
CA SER A 72 12.38 -2.08 -23.54
C SER A 72 13.85 -2.47 -23.42
N ALA A 73 14.19 -3.47 -22.58
CA ALA A 73 15.56 -3.96 -22.47
C ALA A 73 16.05 -4.62 -23.78
N ILE A 74 15.21 -5.41 -24.45
CA ILE A 74 15.53 -6.02 -25.75
C ILE A 74 15.70 -4.93 -26.81
N ALA A 75 14.78 -3.95 -26.88
CA ALA A 75 14.85 -2.85 -27.83
C ALA A 75 16.10 -1.98 -27.60
N MET A 76 16.46 -1.71 -26.35
CA MET A 76 17.68 -1.01 -25.97
C MET A 76 18.93 -1.82 -26.34
N GLY A 77 18.94 -3.14 -26.09
CA GLY A 77 20.04 -4.02 -26.49
C GLY A 77 20.26 -4.09 -28.01
N ARG A 78 19.19 -3.91 -28.79
CA ARG A 78 19.24 -3.80 -30.27
C ARG A 78 19.58 -2.40 -30.78
N LYS A 79 19.71 -1.42 -29.89
CA LYS A 79 19.84 0.01 -30.24
C LYS A 79 18.66 0.52 -31.09
N ASP A 80 17.48 -0.03 -30.87
CA ASP A 80 16.24 0.36 -31.55
C ASP A 80 15.34 1.24 -30.66
N LEU A 81 15.68 1.42 -29.38
CA LEU A 81 14.91 2.21 -28.45
C LEU A 81 15.42 3.66 -28.43
N VAL A 82 14.48 4.60 -28.60
CA VAL A 82 14.74 6.04 -28.52
C VAL A 82 14.66 6.51 -27.07
N VAL A 83 15.41 7.54 -26.69
CA VAL A 83 15.54 8.02 -25.29
C VAL A 83 14.17 8.43 -24.72
N ALA A 84 13.33 9.12 -25.50
CA ALA A 84 11.97 9.47 -25.07
C ALA A 84 11.09 8.23 -24.79
N ASP A 85 11.14 7.21 -25.67
CA ASP A 85 10.38 5.96 -25.49
C ASP A 85 10.84 5.20 -24.23
N ALA A 86 12.14 5.25 -23.92
CA ALA A 86 12.71 4.62 -22.74
C ALA A 86 12.23 5.30 -21.44
N HIS A 87 12.25 6.63 -21.39
CA HIS A 87 11.70 7.40 -20.27
C HIS A 87 10.20 7.20 -20.09
N PHE A 88 9.46 7.16 -21.21
CA PHE A 88 8.03 6.90 -21.19
C PHE A 88 7.72 5.49 -20.62
N SER A 89 8.46 4.48 -21.08
CA SER A 89 8.35 3.10 -20.57
C SER A 89 8.62 3.02 -19.07
N LEU A 90 9.65 3.71 -18.59
CA LEU A 90 9.94 3.81 -17.15
C LEU A 90 8.81 4.51 -16.38
N THR A 91 8.29 5.61 -16.92
CA THR A 91 7.17 6.36 -16.30
C THR A 91 5.90 5.51 -16.18
N LEU A 92 5.61 4.65 -17.16
CA LEU A 92 4.52 3.69 -17.10
C LEU A 92 4.71 2.66 -15.98
N MET A 93 5.94 2.15 -15.82
CA MET A 93 6.25 1.16 -14.78
C MET A 93 6.18 1.76 -13.37
N VAL A 94 6.66 2.99 -13.19
CA VAL A 94 6.68 3.72 -11.91
C VAL A 94 5.34 4.44 -11.68
N SER A 95 4.25 3.69 -11.72
CA SER A 95 2.91 4.22 -11.42
C SER A 95 2.68 4.34 -9.89
N PRO A 96 1.71 5.16 -9.44
CA PRO A 96 1.33 5.24 -8.03
C PRO A 96 0.97 3.87 -7.42
N LEU A 97 0.36 2.99 -8.21
CA LEU A 97 -0.01 1.64 -7.78
C LEU A 97 1.23 0.75 -7.63
N SER A 98 2.16 0.80 -8.58
CA SER A 98 3.41 0.04 -8.50
C SER A 98 4.27 0.51 -7.31
N MET A 99 4.30 1.82 -7.03
CA MET A 99 4.95 2.37 -5.83
C MET A 99 4.29 1.89 -4.54
N TYR A 100 2.95 1.78 -4.51
CA TYR A 100 2.23 1.18 -3.39
C TYR A 100 2.62 -0.29 -3.16
N PHE A 101 2.88 -1.06 -4.22
CA PHE A 101 3.36 -2.44 -4.10
C PHE A 101 4.78 -2.54 -3.55
N VAL A 102 5.69 -1.66 -4.00
CA VAL A 102 7.05 -1.59 -3.45
C VAL A 102 7.02 -1.23 -1.96
N TYR A 103 6.25 -0.19 -1.59
CA TYR A 103 6.05 0.19 -0.19
C TYR A 103 5.47 -0.95 0.64
N SER A 104 4.47 -1.65 0.09
CA SER A 104 3.86 -2.81 0.73
C SER A 104 4.86 -3.95 0.94
N THR A 105 5.70 -4.23 -0.05
CA THR A 105 6.74 -5.25 0.02
C THR A 105 7.79 -4.91 1.08
N TYR A 106 8.24 -3.66 1.11
CA TYR A 106 9.12 -3.15 2.17
C TYR A 106 8.52 -3.37 3.56
N ARG A 107 7.23 -3.06 3.73
CA ARG A 107 6.52 -3.25 4.99
C ARG A 107 6.42 -4.73 5.38
N PHE A 108 6.18 -5.61 4.40
CA PHE A 108 6.18 -7.06 4.59
C PHE A 108 7.55 -7.59 5.02
N ILE A 109 8.64 -7.20 4.35
CA ILE A 109 10.02 -7.58 4.72
C ILE A 109 10.34 -7.14 6.16
N ARG A 110 9.84 -5.98 6.59
CA ARG A 110 10.00 -5.49 7.98
C ARG A 110 9.04 -6.12 8.99
N ARG A 111 8.28 -7.14 8.60
CA ARG A 111 7.30 -7.85 9.44
C ARG A 111 6.30 -6.89 10.09
N ARG A 112 5.86 -5.87 9.35
CA ARG A 112 4.84 -4.92 9.78
C ARG A 112 3.49 -5.31 9.18
N PRO A 113 2.36 -5.04 9.87
CA PRO A 113 1.02 -5.46 9.42
C PRO A 113 0.72 -4.84 8.05
N ASN A 114 0.31 -5.62 7.06
CA ASN A 114 0.12 -5.15 5.70
C ASN A 114 -1.11 -5.76 5.04
N HIS A 115 -2.12 -4.91 4.85
CA HIS A 115 -3.39 -5.26 4.25
C HIS A 115 -3.31 -5.93 2.87
N LEU A 116 -2.38 -5.52 2.00
CA LEU A 116 -2.22 -6.15 0.69
C LEU A 116 -1.74 -7.60 0.87
N TYR A 117 -0.63 -7.78 1.58
CA TYR A 117 -0.04 -9.10 1.81
C TYR A 117 -0.94 -9.99 2.66
N ASP A 118 -1.78 -9.44 3.53
CA ASP A 118 -2.77 -10.23 4.28
C ASP A 118 -3.72 -10.96 3.32
N ARG A 119 -4.16 -10.29 2.24
CA ARG A 119 -5.07 -10.80 1.21
C ARG A 119 -4.41 -11.64 0.11
N LEU A 120 -3.08 -11.72 0.04
CA LEU A 120 -2.37 -12.50 -1.00
C LEU A 120 -2.30 -14.02 -0.71
N GLY A 121 -2.74 -14.48 0.46
CA GLY A 121 -2.77 -15.89 0.81
C GLY A 121 -1.39 -16.58 0.72
N SER A 122 -1.31 -17.68 -0.03
CA SER A 122 -0.06 -18.46 -0.18
C SER A 122 0.99 -17.81 -1.09
N ALA A 123 0.60 -16.83 -1.93
CA ALA A 123 1.50 -16.24 -2.93
C ALA A 123 2.42 -15.12 -2.38
N LYS A 124 2.28 -14.76 -1.10
CA LYS A 124 2.97 -13.64 -0.45
C LYS A 124 4.47 -13.61 -0.72
N VAL A 125 5.17 -14.73 -0.52
CA VAL A 125 6.64 -14.78 -0.65
C VAL A 125 7.08 -14.58 -2.10
N ILE A 126 6.43 -15.26 -3.05
CA ILE A 126 6.76 -15.17 -4.47
C ILE A 126 6.52 -13.74 -4.98
N THR A 127 5.37 -13.16 -4.63
CA THR A 127 5.05 -11.77 -5.00
C THR A 127 6.06 -10.78 -4.41
N ALA A 128 6.49 -10.96 -3.16
CA ALA A 128 7.53 -10.12 -2.55
C ALA A 128 8.86 -10.21 -3.28
N MET A 129 9.29 -11.42 -3.64
CA MET A 129 10.54 -11.63 -4.39
C MET A 129 10.47 -10.93 -5.75
N MET A 130 9.41 -11.18 -6.51
CA MET A 130 9.24 -10.62 -7.84
C MET A 130 9.11 -9.09 -7.83
N LEU A 131 8.41 -8.50 -6.85
CA LEU A 131 8.35 -7.04 -6.70
C LEU A 131 9.69 -6.42 -6.30
N THR A 132 10.49 -7.15 -5.50
CA THR A 132 11.84 -6.69 -5.13
C THR A 132 12.78 -6.72 -6.34
N ILE A 133 12.72 -7.78 -7.14
CA ILE A 133 13.47 -7.88 -8.42
C ILE A 133 13.06 -6.73 -9.34
N LEU A 134 11.75 -6.51 -9.52
CA LEU A 134 11.23 -5.44 -10.35
C LEU A 134 11.76 -4.06 -9.91
N PHE A 135 11.76 -3.78 -8.60
CA PHE A 135 12.30 -2.53 -8.06
C PHE A 135 13.80 -2.36 -8.35
N ILE A 136 14.60 -3.42 -8.20
CA ILE A 136 16.03 -3.40 -8.54
C ILE A 136 16.20 -3.12 -10.04
N CYS A 137 15.44 -3.82 -10.88
CA CYS A 137 15.51 -3.64 -12.32
C CYS A 137 15.09 -2.23 -12.75
N TRP A 138 14.13 -1.57 -12.08
CA TRP A 138 13.82 -0.16 -12.36
C TRP A 138 14.99 0.76 -12.10
N ILE A 139 15.71 0.58 -10.99
CA ILE A 139 16.91 1.38 -10.69
C ILE A 139 17.97 1.17 -11.77
N VAL A 140 18.22 -0.09 -12.14
CA VAL A 140 19.18 -0.42 -13.20
C VAL A 140 18.74 0.18 -14.53
N PHE A 141 17.45 0.09 -14.87
CA PHE A 141 16.91 0.63 -16.12
C PHE A 141 16.99 2.16 -16.17
N ASP A 142 16.66 2.87 -15.06
CA ASP A 142 16.85 4.32 -14.95
C ASP A 142 18.33 4.68 -15.19
N LEU A 143 19.27 4.00 -14.52
CA LEU A 143 20.71 4.23 -14.73
C LEU A 143 21.15 3.98 -16.18
N LEU A 144 20.62 2.94 -16.83
CA LEU A 144 20.92 2.64 -18.23
C LEU A 144 20.40 3.74 -19.17
N ILE A 145 19.22 4.30 -18.92
CA ILE A 145 18.67 5.39 -19.75
C ILE A 145 19.60 6.62 -19.75
N TYR A 146 20.18 6.97 -18.60
CA TYR A 146 21.01 8.17 -18.48
C TYR A 146 22.49 7.96 -18.84
N PHE A 147 23.05 6.79 -18.53
CA PHE A 147 24.50 6.57 -18.60
C PHE A 147 24.94 5.59 -19.70
N SER A 148 24.02 4.96 -20.44
CA SER A 148 24.37 4.00 -21.50
C SER A 148 24.31 4.60 -22.92
N ASN A 149 25.18 4.11 -23.79
CA ASN A 149 25.22 4.47 -25.22
C ASN A 149 24.39 3.48 -26.08
N LEU A 150 23.26 3.01 -25.54
CA LEU A 150 22.44 1.94 -26.15
C LEU A 150 21.22 2.47 -26.93
N HIS A 151 21.14 3.77 -27.20
CA HIS A 151 19.98 4.38 -27.85
C HIS A 151 20.16 4.52 -29.37
N LYS A 152 19.02 4.55 -30.09
CA LYS A 152 18.95 4.50 -31.57
C LYS A 152 19.53 5.71 -32.30
N SER A 153 19.53 6.90 -31.68
CA SER A 153 19.91 8.15 -32.33
C SER A 153 20.57 9.10 -31.32
N ASN A 154 21.80 9.51 -31.63
CA ASN A 154 22.70 10.42 -30.92
C ASN A 154 23.18 9.95 -29.51
N ASP A 155 24.46 10.24 -29.22
CA ASP A 155 25.09 10.05 -27.92
C ASP A 155 24.49 11.04 -26.90
N CYS A 156 23.24 10.79 -26.49
CA CYS A 156 22.56 11.57 -25.46
C CYS A 156 23.04 11.13 -24.09
N LYS A 157 24.33 11.32 -23.87
CA LYS A 157 24.98 10.96 -22.61
C LYS A 157 24.67 12.06 -21.61
N SER A 158 23.96 11.70 -20.55
CA SER A 158 23.70 12.64 -19.47
C SER A 158 24.92 12.71 -18.54
N THR A 159 25.36 13.92 -18.22
CA THR A 159 26.21 14.14 -17.04
C THR A 159 25.37 13.98 -15.77
N LEU A 160 26.02 13.85 -14.61
CA LEU A 160 25.29 13.85 -13.33
C LEU A 160 24.44 15.14 -13.18
N LEU A 161 24.95 16.26 -13.70
CA LEU A 161 24.25 17.55 -13.69
C LEU A 161 23.00 17.51 -14.58
N GLY A 162 23.10 16.98 -15.81
CA GLY A 162 21.96 16.77 -16.70
C GLY A 162 20.90 15.82 -16.12
N TRP A 163 21.32 14.77 -15.40
CA TRP A 163 20.40 13.89 -14.67
C TRP A 163 19.64 14.64 -13.58
N ILE A 164 20.34 15.41 -12.73
CA ILE A 164 19.72 16.23 -11.67
C ILE A 164 18.75 17.25 -12.28
N PHE A 165 19.17 17.94 -13.35
CA PHE A 165 18.36 18.95 -14.02
C PHE A 165 17.06 18.34 -14.57
N ASN A 166 17.14 17.24 -15.32
CA ASN A 166 15.96 16.56 -15.87
C ASN A 166 15.03 16.03 -14.76
N LYS A 167 15.57 15.44 -13.69
CA LYS A 167 14.75 14.99 -12.55
C LYS A 167 14.08 16.17 -11.84
N THR A 168 14.76 17.30 -11.71
CA THR A 168 14.21 18.53 -11.10
C THR A 168 13.11 19.12 -11.98
N PHE A 169 13.31 19.18 -13.29
CA PHE A 169 12.30 19.62 -14.25
C PHE A 169 11.05 18.72 -14.20
N SER A 170 11.24 17.40 -14.29
CA SER A 170 10.14 16.43 -14.19
C SER A 170 9.38 16.58 -12.87
N LEU A 171 10.09 16.74 -11.75
CA LEU A 171 9.48 17.02 -10.45
C LEU A 171 8.70 18.34 -10.45
N GLY A 172 9.23 19.39 -11.09
CA GLY A 172 8.54 20.68 -11.25
C GLY A 172 7.19 20.53 -11.96
N ILE A 173 7.14 19.77 -13.06
CA ILE A 173 5.89 19.48 -13.77
C ILE A 173 4.93 18.65 -12.91
N GLN A 174 5.42 17.62 -12.20
CA GLN A 174 4.58 16.84 -11.27
C GLN A 174 3.93 17.74 -10.21
N LEU A 175 4.72 18.66 -9.63
CA LEU A 175 4.26 19.62 -8.64
C LEU A 175 3.27 20.63 -9.24
N PHE A 176 3.46 21.06 -10.48
CA PHE A 176 2.53 21.96 -11.16
C PHE A 176 1.14 21.33 -11.30
N PHE A 177 1.06 20.11 -11.85
CA PHE A 177 -0.21 19.38 -12.01
C PHE A 177 -0.85 19.00 -10.66
N SER A 178 -0.02 18.83 -9.61
CA SER A 178 -0.47 18.51 -8.25
C SER A 178 -0.59 19.72 -7.34
N SER A 179 -0.37 20.94 -7.84
CA SER A 179 -0.20 22.14 -7.01
C SER A 179 -1.45 22.44 -6.19
N ILE A 180 -2.61 22.45 -6.84
CA ILE A 180 -3.92 22.69 -6.21
C ILE A 180 -4.19 21.66 -5.10
N PRO A 181 -4.18 20.33 -5.36
CA PRO A 181 -4.45 19.38 -4.29
C PRO A 181 -3.37 19.42 -3.21
N ILE A 182 -2.08 19.61 -3.52
CA ILE A 182 -1.02 19.74 -2.51
C ILE A 182 -1.28 20.96 -1.61
N ALA A 183 -1.60 22.12 -2.19
CA ALA A 183 -1.91 23.33 -1.43
C ALA A 183 -3.13 23.11 -0.51
N LEU A 184 -4.17 22.44 -1.02
CA LEU A 184 -5.34 22.06 -0.21
C LEU A 184 -4.95 21.10 0.92
N ILE A 185 -4.14 20.06 0.67
CA ILE A 185 -3.65 19.15 1.72
C ILE A 185 -2.94 19.94 2.80
N LEU A 186 -2.01 20.81 2.44
CA LEU A 186 -1.22 21.59 3.39
C LEU A 186 -2.12 22.53 4.22
N LEU A 187 -3.03 23.24 3.56
CA LEU A 187 -4.00 24.12 4.23
C LEU A 187 -4.85 23.33 5.23
N PHE A 188 -5.47 22.23 4.79
CA PHE A 188 -6.28 21.39 5.66
C PHE A 188 -5.44 20.78 6.78
N TRP A 189 -4.22 20.36 6.51
CA TRP A 189 -3.32 19.80 7.51
C TRP A 189 -2.99 20.79 8.62
N ILE A 190 -2.72 22.06 8.27
CA ILE A 190 -2.48 23.14 9.25
C ILE A 190 -3.74 23.38 10.09
N VAL A 191 -4.90 23.51 9.44
CA VAL A 191 -6.16 23.75 10.15
C VAL A 191 -6.49 22.59 11.09
N TYR A 192 -6.31 21.35 10.63
CA TYR A 192 -6.51 20.15 11.43
C TYR A 192 -5.56 20.05 12.59
N PHE A 193 -4.28 20.37 12.37
CA PHE A 193 -3.29 20.39 13.42
C PHE A 193 -3.68 21.34 14.55
N ILE A 194 -4.14 22.56 14.21
CA ILE A 194 -4.59 23.55 15.19
C ILE A 194 -5.85 23.06 15.91
N ARG A 195 -6.85 22.56 15.17
CA ARG A 195 -8.13 22.12 15.74
C ARG A 195 -8.02 20.88 16.63
N HIS A 196 -7.15 19.93 16.28
CA HIS A 196 -6.90 18.70 17.03
C HIS A 196 -5.70 18.78 17.96
N PHE A 197 -5.14 19.97 18.23
CA PHE A 197 -3.90 20.07 19.01
C PHE A 197 -4.00 19.40 20.40
N LYS A 198 -5.15 19.53 21.08
CA LYS A 198 -5.41 18.86 22.36
C LYS A 198 -5.46 17.34 22.21
N ASP A 199 -6.20 16.84 21.21
CA ASP A 199 -6.32 15.41 20.91
C ASP A 199 -4.95 14.79 20.58
N ILE A 200 -4.13 15.50 19.78
CA ILE A 200 -2.76 15.11 19.42
C ILE A 200 -1.86 15.06 20.65
N LEU A 201 -1.99 16.02 21.57
CA LEU A 201 -1.19 16.07 22.79
C LEU A 201 -1.56 14.93 23.76
N GLU A 202 -2.84 14.57 23.83
CA GLU A 202 -3.30 13.41 24.60
C GLU A 202 -2.78 12.09 24.01
N GLU A 203 -2.87 11.91 22.70
CA GLU A 203 -2.36 10.70 22.04
C GLU A 203 -0.82 10.65 22.10
N HIS A 204 -0.12 11.78 22.00
CA HIS A 204 1.32 11.88 22.23
C HIS A 204 1.71 11.38 23.62
N LYS A 205 1.01 11.85 24.67
CA LYS A 205 1.21 11.37 26.04
C LYS A 205 1.00 9.85 26.14
N ARG A 206 0.01 9.31 25.43
CA ARG A 206 -0.24 7.85 25.37
C ARG A 206 0.94 7.10 24.73
N HIS A 207 1.48 7.55 23.60
CA HIS A 207 2.66 6.93 22.98
C HIS A 207 3.91 7.05 23.86
N MET A 208 4.03 8.13 24.64
CA MET A 208 5.13 8.31 25.60
C MET A 208 5.04 7.38 26.81
N LYS A 209 3.85 6.85 27.16
CA LYS A 209 3.69 5.87 28.26
C LYS A 209 4.17 4.47 27.91
N LYS A 210 4.43 4.14 26.63
CA LYS A 210 4.89 2.79 26.24
C LYS A 210 6.28 2.50 26.85
N PRO A 211 6.51 1.34 27.48
CA PRO A 211 7.79 1.03 28.09
C PRO A 211 8.89 0.90 27.02
N VAL A 212 10.04 1.52 27.24
CA VAL A 212 11.23 1.43 26.36
C VAL A 212 12.46 1.26 27.24
N LYS A 213 13.36 0.35 26.87
CA LYS A 213 14.65 0.19 27.55
C LYS A 213 15.49 1.48 27.37
N PRO A 214 15.85 2.19 28.45
CA PRO A 214 16.61 3.43 28.36
C PRO A 214 18.07 3.14 27.97
N TRP A 215 18.62 3.99 27.11
CA TRP A 215 20.02 3.95 26.73
C TRP A 215 20.80 4.86 27.69
N LYS A 216 21.68 4.27 28.51
CA LYS A 216 22.30 4.94 29.67
C LYS A 216 23.09 6.21 29.31
N TRP A 217 23.73 6.25 28.14
CA TRP A 217 24.63 7.34 27.74
C TRP A 217 24.01 8.43 26.87
N PHE A 218 22.88 8.15 26.21
CA PHE A 218 22.24 9.07 25.24
C PHE A 218 20.78 9.34 25.58
N PHE A 219 20.46 9.42 26.87
CA PHE A 219 19.08 9.57 27.34
C PHE A 219 18.38 10.81 26.74
N LEU A 220 19.08 11.95 26.65
CA LEU A 220 18.50 13.19 26.11
C LEU A 220 18.17 13.08 24.62
N VAL A 221 19.11 12.56 23.82
CA VAL A 221 18.93 12.35 22.37
C VAL A 221 17.85 11.32 22.10
N GLN A 222 17.83 10.23 22.87
CA GLN A 222 16.80 9.20 22.80
C GLN A 222 15.42 9.78 23.15
N ARG A 223 15.33 10.62 24.19
CA ARG A 223 14.09 11.28 24.61
C ARG A 223 13.58 12.27 23.56
N LEU A 224 14.46 13.09 22.98
CA LEU A 224 14.09 14.04 21.93
C LEU A 224 13.61 13.32 20.67
N ARG A 225 14.40 12.36 20.16
CA ARG A 225 14.02 11.54 19.01
C ARG A 225 12.70 10.82 19.24
N ARG A 226 12.51 10.26 20.44
CA ARG A 226 11.27 9.61 20.83
C ARG A 226 10.10 10.59 20.87
N SER A 227 10.30 11.78 21.41
CA SER A 227 9.26 12.80 21.48
C SER A 227 8.80 13.23 20.09
N ILE A 228 9.75 13.58 19.23
CA ILE A 228 9.46 13.96 17.84
C ILE A 228 8.74 12.83 17.11
N LYS A 229 9.29 11.60 17.18
CA LYS A 229 8.66 10.44 16.54
C LYS A 229 7.26 10.17 17.07
N SER A 230 7.05 10.23 18.38
CA SER A 230 5.74 9.97 19.00
C SER A 230 4.74 11.07 18.65
N PHE A 231 5.22 12.31 18.49
CA PHE A 231 4.38 13.45 18.11
C PHE A 231 3.95 13.36 16.65
N LEU A 232 4.86 13.02 15.74
CA LEU A 232 4.55 12.77 14.34
C LEU A 232 3.57 11.61 14.17
N ILE A 233 3.74 10.53 14.94
CA ILE A 233 2.81 9.39 14.92
C ILE A 233 1.44 9.81 15.49
N ALA A 234 1.39 10.56 16.59
CA ALA A 234 0.14 11.03 17.17
C ALA A 234 -0.62 11.98 16.21
N GLN A 235 0.09 12.93 15.60
CA GLN A 235 -0.47 13.83 14.59
C GLN A 235 -1.02 13.02 13.41
N TRP A 236 -0.23 12.07 12.91
CA TRP A 236 -0.65 11.18 11.85
C TRP A 236 -1.90 10.41 12.25
N ASP A 237 -1.88 9.67 13.35
CA ASP A 237 -2.98 8.81 13.79
C ASP A 237 -4.29 9.60 14.01
N VAL A 238 -4.21 10.77 14.68
CA VAL A 238 -5.39 11.60 14.93
C VAL A 238 -5.98 12.15 13.63
N ILE A 239 -5.16 12.80 12.79
CA ILE A 239 -5.66 13.45 11.57
C ILE A 239 -6.16 12.40 10.57
N THR A 240 -5.42 11.31 10.41
CA THR A 240 -5.73 10.29 9.39
C THR A 240 -6.94 9.46 9.71
N GLN A 241 -7.18 9.13 10.98
CA GLN A 241 -8.37 8.39 11.39
C GLN A 241 -9.61 9.29 11.39
N SER A 242 -9.45 10.54 11.81
CA SER A 242 -10.51 11.56 11.87
C SER A 242 -10.96 12.01 10.47
N HIS A 243 -10.01 12.21 9.55
CA HIS A 243 -10.26 12.81 8.24
C HIS A 243 -9.79 11.90 7.12
N ARG A 244 -10.44 10.72 7.01
CA ARG A 244 -10.11 9.70 5.99
C ARG A 244 -10.16 10.22 4.55
N TRP A 245 -10.93 11.27 4.29
CA TRP A 245 -11.02 11.90 2.98
C TRP A 245 -9.73 12.63 2.58
N LEU A 246 -8.88 13.04 3.54
CA LEU A 246 -7.59 13.67 3.24
C LEU A 246 -6.66 12.68 2.51
N PHE A 247 -6.73 11.38 2.84
CA PHE A 247 -6.03 10.35 2.06
C PHE A 247 -6.54 10.24 0.63
N PHE A 248 -7.84 10.39 0.40
CA PHE A 248 -8.37 10.41 -0.95
C PHE A 248 -7.77 11.58 -1.73
N LEU A 249 -7.67 12.76 -1.12
CA LEU A 249 -7.06 13.94 -1.74
C LEU A 249 -5.55 13.74 -1.96
N THR A 250 -4.85 13.06 -1.06
CA THR A 250 -3.45 12.64 -1.26
C THR A 250 -3.29 11.68 -2.44
N ILE A 251 -4.17 10.67 -2.56
CA ILE A 251 -4.17 9.74 -3.70
C ILE A 251 -4.42 10.51 -5.00
N VAL A 252 -5.38 11.43 -5.02
CA VAL A 252 -5.66 12.30 -6.17
C VAL A 252 -4.43 13.12 -6.54
N ALA A 253 -3.73 13.72 -5.57
CA ALA A 253 -2.50 14.44 -5.82
C ALA A 253 -1.42 13.55 -6.49
N PHE A 254 -1.21 12.33 -5.98
CA PHE A 254 -0.25 11.39 -6.58
C PHE A 254 -0.61 11.01 -8.02
N TYR A 255 -1.90 10.73 -8.29
CA TYR A 255 -2.34 10.38 -9.64
C TYR A 255 -2.30 11.59 -10.60
N LEU A 256 -2.62 12.80 -10.15
CA LEU A 256 -2.49 14.01 -10.96
C LEU A 256 -1.02 14.33 -11.27
N GLY A 257 -0.12 14.17 -10.30
CA GLY A 257 1.31 14.34 -10.53
C GLY A 257 1.85 13.33 -11.54
N TRP A 258 1.42 12.07 -11.43
CA TRP A 258 1.78 11.04 -12.41
C TRP A 258 1.17 11.30 -13.80
N ALA A 259 -0.08 11.78 -13.88
CA ALA A 259 -0.67 12.23 -15.14
C ALA A 259 0.16 13.37 -15.77
N GLY A 260 0.65 14.30 -14.94
CA GLY A 260 1.60 15.34 -15.35
C GLY A 260 2.89 14.78 -15.95
N THR A 261 3.50 13.74 -15.33
CA THR A 261 4.67 13.07 -15.94
C THR A 261 4.36 12.37 -17.24
N LEU A 262 3.18 11.76 -17.37
CA LEU A 262 2.77 11.19 -18.64
C LEU A 262 2.58 12.29 -19.70
N TYR A 263 2.15 13.49 -19.30
CA TYR A 263 1.96 14.63 -20.22
C TYR A 263 3.28 15.13 -20.82
N ILE A 264 4.39 15.09 -20.08
CA ILE A 264 5.74 15.50 -20.54
C ILE A 264 6.12 14.84 -21.87
N TYR A 265 5.63 13.63 -22.12
CA TYR A 265 5.99 12.87 -23.32
C TYR A 265 5.03 13.07 -24.49
N VAL A 266 4.02 13.99 -24.43
CA VAL A 266 2.99 14.17 -25.49
C VAL A 266 3.65 14.36 -26.85
N VAL A 267 3.14 13.69 -27.89
CA VAL A 267 3.71 13.78 -29.25
C VAL A 267 3.68 15.25 -29.73
N ASP A 268 2.59 15.96 -29.42
CA ASP A 268 2.38 17.37 -29.75
C ASP A 268 3.10 18.36 -28.82
N ILE A 269 3.82 17.89 -27.79
CA ILE A 269 4.51 18.77 -26.83
C ILE A 269 5.90 19.18 -27.32
N ASN A 270 6.33 18.68 -28.49
CA ASN A 270 7.57 19.10 -29.13
C ASN A 270 7.63 20.62 -29.25
N GLU A 271 6.54 21.28 -29.64
CA GLU A 271 6.45 22.74 -29.74
C GLU A 271 6.74 23.44 -28.40
N PHE A 272 6.17 22.94 -27.30
CA PHE A 272 6.45 23.44 -25.95
C PHE A 272 7.91 23.22 -25.52
N PHE A 273 8.52 22.10 -25.88
CA PHE A 273 9.94 21.84 -25.61
C PHE A 273 10.87 22.70 -26.48
N HIS A 274 10.49 22.99 -27.72
CA HIS A 274 11.24 23.89 -28.60
C HIS A 274 11.22 25.32 -28.06
N GLU A 275 10.06 25.81 -27.59
CA GLU A 275 9.97 27.11 -26.91
C GLU A 275 10.82 27.19 -25.64
N LEU A 276 10.97 26.07 -24.91
CA LEU A 276 11.79 26.02 -23.69
C LEU A 276 13.30 25.88 -23.94
N SER A 277 13.70 25.27 -25.05
CA SER A 277 15.11 24.94 -25.35
C SER A 277 15.83 26.00 -26.17
N ASP A 278 15.13 27.05 -26.64
CA ASP A 278 15.68 28.07 -27.57
C ASP A 278 16.44 27.44 -28.76
N SER A 279 16.05 26.21 -29.14
CA SER A 279 16.78 25.42 -30.11
C SER A 279 16.48 25.91 -31.53
N PRO A 280 17.49 26.17 -32.39
CA PRO A 280 17.30 26.67 -33.76
C PRO A 280 16.75 25.59 -34.72
N TYR A 281 16.34 24.44 -34.22
CA TYR A 281 15.85 23.33 -35.01
C TYR A 281 14.35 23.50 -35.32
N THR A 282 14.02 23.68 -36.60
CA THR A 282 12.62 23.57 -37.06
C THR A 282 12.13 22.15 -36.83
N PRO A 283 10.93 21.93 -36.26
CA PRO A 283 10.39 20.59 -36.09
C PRO A 283 10.48 19.87 -37.43
N THR A 284 11.20 18.75 -37.46
CA THR A 284 11.34 17.93 -38.65
C THR A 284 9.99 17.31 -38.93
N ASP A 285 9.21 18.02 -39.74
CA ASP A 285 7.84 17.74 -40.13
C ASP A 285 6.91 17.41 -38.93
N SER A 286 5.81 18.14 -38.83
CA SER A 286 4.62 17.53 -38.23
C SER A 286 4.35 16.27 -39.05
N ASP A 287 4.87 15.11 -38.64
CA ASP A 287 4.65 13.85 -39.33
C ASP A 287 3.13 13.77 -39.54
N SER A 288 2.71 13.91 -40.79
CA SER A 288 1.32 13.81 -41.23
C SER A 288 0.73 12.42 -40.96
N ASP A 289 1.52 11.55 -40.33
CA ASP A 289 1.26 10.16 -39.97
C ASP A 289 1.00 10.00 -38.46
N PHE A 290 0.47 11.02 -37.76
CA PHE A 290 -0.18 10.78 -36.46
C PHE A 290 -1.40 9.88 -36.68
N ASP A 291 -1.18 8.57 -36.66
CA ASP A 291 -2.24 7.58 -36.73
C ASP A 291 -2.82 7.40 -35.32
N ALA A 292 -3.92 8.13 -35.05
CA ALA A 292 -4.71 7.97 -33.83
C ALA A 292 -5.26 6.53 -33.65
N LEU A 293 -5.19 5.69 -34.69
CA LEU A 293 -5.61 4.29 -34.72
C LEU A 293 -4.43 3.33 -34.92
N GLY A 294 -3.20 3.76 -34.63
CA GLY A 294 -2.04 2.89 -34.61
C GLY A 294 -2.26 1.60 -33.79
N TYR A 295 -1.59 0.52 -34.17
CA TYR A 295 -1.82 -0.82 -33.60
C TYR A 295 -1.67 -0.87 -32.07
N GLY A 296 -0.64 -0.24 -31.51
CA GLY A 296 -0.40 -0.09 -30.09
C GLY A 296 -1.44 0.77 -29.38
N GLN A 297 -1.98 1.81 -30.03
CA GLN A 297 -3.09 2.60 -29.50
C GLN A 297 -4.38 1.77 -29.39
N LEU A 298 -4.72 1.02 -30.43
CA LEU A 298 -5.86 0.10 -30.44
C LEU A 298 -5.69 -1.03 -29.42
N LEU A 299 -4.49 -1.61 -29.34
CA LEU A 299 -4.18 -2.65 -28.38
C LEU A 299 -4.31 -2.15 -26.94
N ALA A 300 -3.80 -0.95 -26.63
CA ALA A 300 -3.95 -0.35 -25.32
C ALA A 300 -5.43 -0.11 -24.96
N ALA A 301 -6.22 0.39 -25.93
CA ALA A 301 -7.65 0.59 -25.78
C ALA A 301 -8.43 -0.73 -25.63
N ALA A 302 -7.92 -1.85 -26.13
CA ALA A 302 -8.52 -3.17 -25.91
C ALA A 302 -8.17 -3.72 -24.51
N ILE A 303 -6.91 -3.59 -24.08
CA ILE A 303 -6.42 -4.12 -22.80
C ILE A 303 -7.16 -3.51 -21.59
N ILE A 304 -7.54 -2.24 -21.68
CA ILE A 304 -8.27 -1.56 -20.59
C ILE A 304 -9.68 -2.10 -20.34
N ILE A 305 -10.29 -2.80 -21.31
CA ILE A 305 -11.66 -3.31 -21.20
C ILE A 305 -11.79 -4.25 -19.99
N GLN A 306 -10.79 -5.11 -19.74
CA GLN A 306 -10.83 -6.07 -18.64
C GLN A 306 -10.84 -5.38 -17.25
N PRO A 307 -9.93 -4.45 -16.92
CA PRO A 307 -10.00 -3.67 -15.69
C PRO A 307 -11.34 -2.92 -15.51
N ILE A 308 -11.84 -2.28 -16.58
CA ILE A 308 -13.13 -1.55 -16.54
C ILE A 308 -14.26 -2.53 -16.23
N TRP A 309 -14.33 -3.64 -16.96
CA TRP A 309 -15.35 -4.66 -16.76
C TRP A 309 -15.31 -5.24 -15.34
N GLY A 310 -14.11 -5.47 -14.80
CA GLY A 310 -13.92 -5.89 -13.41
C GLY A 310 -14.53 -4.90 -12.41
N VAL A 311 -14.27 -3.61 -12.58
CA VAL A 311 -14.85 -2.55 -11.74
C VAL A 311 -16.36 -2.45 -11.92
N CYS A 312 -16.88 -2.55 -13.14
CA CYS A 312 -18.32 -2.57 -13.42
C CYS A 312 -19.00 -3.74 -12.72
N LYS A 313 -18.45 -4.96 -12.83
CA LYS A 313 -18.94 -6.15 -12.15
C LYS A 313 -18.90 -6.00 -10.63
N LEU A 314 -17.81 -5.47 -10.08
CA LEU A 314 -17.69 -5.19 -8.65
C LEU A 314 -18.75 -4.18 -8.19
N SER A 315 -18.94 -3.10 -8.97
CA SER A 315 -19.91 -2.04 -8.69
C SER A 315 -21.33 -2.58 -8.69
N PHE A 316 -21.65 -3.49 -9.61
CA PHE A 316 -22.94 -4.14 -9.68
C PHE A 316 -23.17 -5.11 -8.51
N LEU A 317 -22.18 -5.98 -8.23
CA LEU A 317 -22.28 -6.98 -7.15
C LEU A 317 -22.38 -6.35 -5.76
N LYS A 318 -21.63 -5.26 -5.52
CA LYS A 318 -21.62 -4.54 -4.25
C LYS A 318 -22.50 -3.29 -4.28
N ARG A 319 -23.43 -3.17 -5.23
CA ARG A 319 -24.22 -1.94 -5.42
C ARG A 319 -24.92 -1.47 -4.15
N HIS A 320 -25.48 -2.37 -3.35
CA HIS A 320 -26.18 -2.02 -2.13
C HIS A 320 -25.23 -1.49 -1.05
N THR A 321 -24.06 -2.11 -0.91
CA THR A 321 -22.99 -1.64 0.00
C THR A 321 -22.38 -0.32 -0.46
N ILE A 322 -22.18 -0.14 -1.77
CA ILE A 322 -21.65 1.10 -2.33
C ILE A 322 -22.69 2.22 -2.18
N LEU A 323 -23.96 1.95 -2.45
CA LEU A 323 -25.05 2.91 -2.26
C LEU A 323 -25.25 3.28 -0.79
N SER A 324 -25.18 2.32 0.14
CA SER A 324 -25.26 2.62 1.57
C SER A 324 -24.05 3.43 2.03
N TRP A 325 -22.86 3.07 1.58
CA TRP A 325 -21.64 3.82 1.85
C TRP A 325 -21.69 5.24 1.27
N LEU A 326 -22.18 5.40 0.03
CA LEU A 326 -22.33 6.70 -0.63
C LEU A 326 -23.37 7.57 0.07
N LYS A 327 -24.42 6.98 0.65
CA LYS A 327 -25.41 7.70 1.47
C LYS A 327 -24.85 8.13 2.83
N GLN A 328 -23.98 7.32 3.45
CA GLN A 328 -23.39 7.63 4.77
C GLN A 328 -22.19 8.60 4.69
N ARG A 329 -21.41 8.55 3.60
CA ARG A 329 -20.23 9.40 3.39
C ARG A 329 -20.47 10.90 3.50
N PRO A 330 -21.52 11.50 2.89
CA PRO A 330 -21.74 12.93 2.99
C PRO A 330 -21.95 13.36 4.44
N GLN A 331 -22.54 12.54 5.31
CA GLN A 331 -22.74 12.89 6.71
C GLN A 331 -21.43 12.96 7.49
N SER A 332 -20.54 11.98 7.32
CA SER A 332 -19.23 11.94 8.00
C SER A 332 -18.29 13.04 7.48
N ILE A 333 -18.28 13.25 6.16
CA ILE A 333 -17.52 14.35 5.53
C ILE A 333 -18.08 15.69 5.98
N TRP A 334 -19.40 15.85 6.02
CA TRP A 334 -20.06 17.07 6.47
C TRP A 334 -19.78 17.36 7.94
N ASN A 335 -19.84 16.36 8.83
CA ASN A 335 -19.48 16.55 10.23
C ASN A 335 -18.02 16.97 10.39
N SER A 336 -17.12 16.39 9.58
CA SER A 336 -15.72 16.77 9.54
C SER A 336 -15.53 18.21 9.04
N ILE A 337 -16.20 18.60 7.96
CA ILE A 337 -16.17 19.97 7.39
C ILE A 337 -16.75 20.97 8.38
N VAL A 338 -17.90 20.67 8.99
CA VAL A 338 -18.52 21.54 9.98
C VAL A 338 -17.60 21.68 11.19
N PHE A 339 -17.00 20.61 11.70
CA PHE A 339 -16.01 20.69 12.78
C PHE A 339 -14.83 21.62 12.42
N ILE A 340 -14.34 21.57 11.19
CA ILE A 340 -13.27 22.47 10.70
C ILE A 340 -13.72 23.92 10.73
N CYS A 341 -14.88 24.19 10.13
CA CYS A 341 -15.40 25.54 9.93
C CYS A 341 -15.87 26.18 11.25
N THR A 342 -16.61 25.44 12.09
CA THR A 342 -17.24 25.97 13.30
C THR A 342 -16.42 25.71 14.57
N GLY A 343 -15.56 24.69 14.58
CA GLY A 343 -14.87 24.25 15.79
C GLY A 343 -15.75 23.51 16.79
N ASP A 344 -16.98 23.13 16.41
CA ASP A 344 -17.95 22.49 17.29
C ASP A 344 -17.46 21.09 17.71
N GLN A 345 -17.05 20.97 18.98
CA GLN A 345 -16.52 19.74 19.55
C GLN A 345 -17.53 18.59 19.63
N THR A 346 -18.83 18.84 19.47
CA THR A 346 -19.85 17.77 19.43
C THR A 346 -19.77 16.96 18.14
N ARG A 347 -19.22 17.56 17.08
CA ARG A 347 -19.02 16.93 15.76
C ARG A 347 -17.58 16.47 15.53
N ASN A 348 -16.76 16.39 16.58
CA ASN A 348 -15.38 15.91 16.48
C ASN A 348 -15.36 14.40 16.18
N PRO A 349 -14.93 13.97 14.98
CA PRO A 349 -14.90 12.55 14.61
C PRO A 349 -13.91 11.73 15.45
N TRP A 350 -12.92 12.36 16.08
CA TRP A 350 -11.95 11.66 16.94
C TRP A 350 -12.60 11.08 18.20
N LYS A 351 -13.64 11.72 18.73
CA LYS A 351 -14.31 11.26 19.97
C LYS A 351 -14.97 9.90 19.78
N GLU A 352 -15.70 9.74 18.69
CA GLU A 352 -16.34 8.46 18.32
C GLU A 352 -15.30 7.35 18.15
N ILE A 353 -14.15 7.67 17.54
CA ILE A 353 -13.05 6.71 17.35
C ILE A 353 -12.42 6.32 18.68
N VAL A 354 -12.23 7.27 19.60
CA VAL A 354 -11.71 7.00 20.95
C VAL A 354 -12.69 6.15 21.75
N GLU A 355 -13.99 6.40 21.65
CA GLU A 355 -15.04 5.62 22.32
C GLU A 355 -15.09 4.18 21.80
N LEU A 356 -15.13 3.98 20.49
CA LEU A 356 -15.06 2.65 19.87
C LEU A 356 -13.80 1.89 20.29
N ARG A 357 -12.66 2.59 20.37
CA ARG A 357 -11.40 1.99 20.82
C ARG A 357 -11.44 1.60 22.29
N ARG A 358 -12.07 2.40 23.16
CA ARG A 358 -12.23 2.07 24.59
C ARG A 358 -13.13 0.85 24.79
N VAL A 359 -14.23 0.76 24.04
CA VAL A 359 -15.12 -0.40 24.07
C VAL A 359 -14.35 -1.66 23.67
N HIS A 360 -13.59 -1.60 22.58
CA HIS A 360 -12.81 -2.75 22.13
C HIS A 360 -11.70 -3.17 23.11
N GLU A 361 -10.96 -2.19 23.69
CA GLU A 361 -9.95 -2.47 24.72
C GLU A 361 -10.58 -3.04 26.01
N SER A 362 -11.82 -2.67 26.32
CA SER A 362 -12.57 -3.25 27.44
C SER A 362 -13.07 -4.66 27.16
N GLU A 363 -13.49 -4.97 25.94
CA GLU A 363 -13.90 -6.33 25.55
C GLU A 363 -12.70 -7.29 25.51
N GLU A 364 -11.57 -6.86 24.95
CA GLU A 364 -10.36 -7.68 24.86
C GLU A 364 -9.77 -7.98 26.25
N SER A 365 -9.89 -7.03 27.20
CA SER A 365 -9.48 -7.24 28.59
C SER A 365 -10.44 -8.12 29.41
N VAL A 366 -11.73 -8.16 29.08
CA VAL A 366 -12.72 -9.06 29.70
C VAL A 366 -12.51 -10.51 29.22
N THR A 367 -12.16 -10.73 27.94
CA THR A 367 -11.88 -12.08 27.42
C THR A 367 -10.60 -12.73 27.96
N VAL A 368 -9.70 -11.98 28.59
CA VAL A 368 -8.44 -12.51 29.17
C VAL A 368 -8.62 -12.93 30.65
N ILE A 369 -9.76 -12.62 31.28
CA ILE A 369 -10.06 -13.00 32.67
C ILE A 369 -11.18 -14.04 32.69
N MET A 370 -10.91 -15.27 32.21
CA MET A 370 -11.45 -16.53 32.73
C MET A 370 -10.95 -17.71 31.88
N PRO A 371 -10.23 -18.65 32.53
CA PRO A 371 -10.84 -19.96 32.69
C PRO A 371 -10.91 -20.30 34.18
N VAL A 372 -12.13 -20.33 34.73
CA VAL A 372 -12.38 -21.13 35.93
C VAL A 372 -12.23 -22.58 35.51
N VAL A 373 -11.16 -23.20 35.95
CA VAL A 373 -10.96 -24.65 35.90
C VAL A 373 -12.08 -25.29 36.73
N PRO A 374 -12.94 -26.16 36.16
CA PRO A 374 -13.86 -26.93 36.97
C PRO A 374 -13.06 -27.97 37.77
N VAL A 375 -13.12 -27.85 39.09
CA VAL A 375 -12.66 -28.88 40.03
C VAL A 375 -13.59 -30.08 39.88
N HIS A 376 -13.15 -31.11 39.18
CA HIS A 376 -13.77 -32.43 39.27
C HIS A 376 -13.33 -33.09 40.57
N THR A 377 -14.26 -33.15 41.52
CA THR A 377 -14.28 -34.13 42.60
C THR A 377 -14.52 -35.52 42.01
N ALA A 378 -13.60 -36.45 42.25
CA ALA A 378 -13.83 -37.88 42.08
C ALA A 378 -13.30 -38.61 43.31
N SER A 379 -14.25 -39.16 44.07
CA SER A 379 -14.01 -40.09 45.18
C SER A 379 -13.67 -41.49 44.65
N ALA A 380 -12.60 -42.10 45.15
CA ALA A 380 -12.50 -43.55 45.33
C ALA A 380 -11.40 -43.88 46.35
N SER A 381 -11.85 -44.33 47.53
CA SER A 381 -11.26 -45.31 48.45
C SER A 381 -10.37 -46.37 47.77
N ALA A 382 -9.40 -47.04 48.39
CA ALA A 382 -8.79 -47.07 49.72
C ALA A 382 -7.64 -48.10 49.62
N SER A 383 -6.49 -47.90 50.28
CA SER A 383 -5.81 -49.00 50.97
C SER A 383 -4.77 -48.48 51.96
N VAL A 384 -5.01 -48.87 53.21
CA VAL A 384 -4.19 -48.83 54.41
C VAL A 384 -2.75 -49.30 54.20
N ARG A 385 -1.75 -48.51 54.64
CA ARG A 385 -0.65 -49.03 55.48
C ARG A 385 -0.01 -47.93 56.33
N ARG A 386 0.18 -48.29 57.60
CA ARG A 386 0.64 -47.52 58.77
C ARG A 386 2.16 -47.34 58.81
N SER A 387 2.55 -46.24 59.48
CA SER A 387 3.79 -45.98 60.27
C SER A 387 5.12 -45.97 59.50
N SER A 388 6.17 -45.24 59.84
CA SER A 388 6.52 -44.41 61.01
C SER A 388 7.80 -43.63 60.64
N THR A 389 7.90 -42.40 61.14
CA THR A 389 9.08 -41.71 61.71
C THR A 389 10.47 -41.71 61.03
N SER A 390 11.01 -40.49 60.99
CA SER A 390 12.38 -40.04 61.36
C SER A 390 13.57 -40.13 60.38
N THR A 391 14.22 -38.95 60.30
CA THR A 391 15.69 -38.68 60.31
C THR A 391 16.54 -38.85 59.04
N LEU A 392 16.95 -37.68 58.51
CA LEU A 392 18.29 -37.29 58.00
C LEU A 392 19.48 -37.91 58.77
N PRO A 393 20.77 -37.76 58.34
CA PRO A 393 21.35 -37.33 57.05
C PRO A 393 22.59 -38.19 56.59
N SER A 394 23.22 -37.75 55.49
CA SER A 394 24.67 -37.78 55.23
C SER A 394 25.35 -39.13 54.91
N GLU A 395 25.91 -39.26 53.71
CA GLU A 395 27.36 -39.08 53.47
C GLU A 395 27.90 -39.94 52.31
N LYS A 396 28.40 -39.24 51.29
CA LYS A 396 29.56 -39.48 50.42
C LYS A 396 29.90 -40.88 49.86
N ARG A 397 30.24 -40.76 48.55
CA ARG A 397 31.40 -41.36 47.85
C ARG A 397 31.30 -42.87 47.64
N SER A 398 31.68 -43.42 46.48
CA SER A 398 32.45 -42.93 45.34
C SER A 398 32.64 -44.12 44.42
N LEU A 399 32.73 -43.87 43.10
CA LEU A 399 33.43 -44.67 42.09
C LEU A 399 32.89 -46.11 41.94
N ASP A 400 32.77 -46.71 40.78
CA ASP A 400 33.26 -46.47 39.43
C ASP A 400 32.33 -47.34 38.54
N GLN A 401 32.00 -46.92 37.31
CA GLN A 401 32.65 -47.44 36.11
C GLN A 401 32.50 -48.98 36.03
N THR A 402 31.87 -49.60 35.04
CA THR A 402 32.15 -49.46 33.60
C THR A 402 31.32 -50.54 32.85
N VAL A 403 31.23 -50.41 31.51
CA VAL A 403 31.13 -51.50 30.51
C VAL A 403 29.72 -51.94 30.06
N LEU A 404 29.22 -51.22 29.05
CA LEU A 404 28.63 -51.73 27.79
C LEU A 404 29.50 -52.84 27.15
N PRO A 405 29.11 -53.60 26.09
CA PRO A 405 27.86 -53.56 25.32
C PRO A 405 27.30 -54.97 24.99
N GLY A 406 26.03 -55.02 24.56
CA GLY A 406 25.48 -56.14 23.82
C GLY A 406 24.88 -55.62 22.52
N ALA A 407 25.57 -55.91 21.42
CA ALA A 407 25.12 -55.69 20.05
C ALA A 407 24.09 -56.75 19.63
N SER A 408 23.60 -56.61 18.39
CA SER A 408 22.66 -57.46 17.65
C SER A 408 21.18 -57.16 17.94
N ASP A 409 20.30 -57.03 16.97
CA ASP A 409 20.40 -56.96 15.51
C ASP A 409 19.00 -56.58 15.00
N SER A 410 18.98 -56.09 13.76
CA SER A 410 17.88 -56.27 12.80
C SER A 410 16.54 -55.53 12.99
N ASP A 411 16.26 -54.80 11.90
CA ASP A 411 14.99 -54.69 11.19
C ASP A 411 13.96 -53.61 11.56
N GLY A 412 13.52 -52.95 10.49
CA GLY A 412 12.16 -52.48 10.36
C GLY A 412 12.02 -50.96 10.31
N GLY A 413 11.84 -50.43 9.10
CA GLY A 413 11.57 -49.02 8.86
C GLY A 413 10.32 -48.52 9.58
N GLY A 414 10.39 -47.25 10.01
CA GLY A 414 9.28 -46.48 10.51
C GLY A 414 9.57 -45.00 10.30
N ALA A 415 8.73 -44.35 9.50
CA ALA A 415 8.84 -42.94 9.15
C ALA A 415 8.90 -42.07 10.41
N GLY A 416 9.98 -41.27 10.52
CA GLY A 416 10.13 -40.25 11.54
C GLY A 416 9.15 -39.11 11.32
N GLU A 417 8.20 -39.01 12.24
CA GLU A 417 7.29 -37.90 12.45
C GLU A 417 8.10 -36.64 12.81
N PHE A 418 8.11 -35.64 11.92
CA PHE A 418 8.77 -34.35 12.19
C PHE A 418 8.00 -33.59 13.26
N GLU A 419 8.64 -33.46 14.42
CA GLU A 419 8.25 -32.65 15.56
C GLU A 419 7.99 -31.19 15.13
N LYS A 420 6.70 -30.83 15.04
CA LYS A 420 6.25 -29.49 14.67
C LYS A 420 6.38 -28.57 15.87
N ILE A 421 7.55 -27.95 16.03
CA ILE A 421 7.79 -26.88 17.01
C ILE A 421 6.80 -25.75 16.73
N THR A 422 5.76 -25.69 17.54
CA THR A 422 4.73 -24.65 17.48
C THR A 422 5.18 -23.51 18.39
N LEU A 423 5.73 -22.45 17.79
CA LEU A 423 6.06 -21.21 18.50
C LEU A 423 4.77 -20.44 18.86
N PRO A 424 4.72 -19.76 20.02
CA PRO A 424 3.52 -19.12 20.51
C PRO A 424 3.14 -17.90 19.64
N ARG A 425 1.89 -17.88 19.18
CA ARG A 425 1.26 -16.70 18.56
C ARG A 425 1.19 -15.57 19.57
N SER A 426 1.88 -14.48 19.30
CA SER A 426 1.66 -13.19 19.95
C SER A 426 0.28 -12.63 19.55
N PRO A 427 -0.50 -12.05 20.48
CA PRO A 427 -1.80 -11.47 20.16
C PRO A 427 -1.60 -10.26 19.25
N SER A 428 -2.40 -10.23 18.17
CA SER A 428 -2.37 -9.22 17.14
C SER A 428 -3.48 -8.21 17.41
N SER A 429 -3.12 -6.98 17.81
CA SER A 429 -4.07 -5.87 17.84
C SER A 429 -4.48 -5.53 16.40
N GLN A 430 -5.69 -5.95 16.03
CA GLN A 430 -6.28 -5.70 14.72
C GLN A 430 -6.73 -4.24 14.61
N LEU A 431 -6.35 -3.57 13.53
CA LEU A 431 -6.98 -2.32 13.12
C LEU A 431 -8.17 -2.71 12.22
N LEU A 432 -9.30 -3.00 12.84
CA LEU A 432 -10.53 -3.41 12.16
C LEU A 432 -11.15 -2.21 11.43
N LEU A 433 -11.14 -2.27 10.09
CA LEU A 433 -12.23 -1.72 9.29
C LEU A 433 -13.43 -2.66 9.49
N PRO A 434 -14.67 -2.17 9.66
CA PRO A 434 -15.80 -3.05 9.89
C PRO A 434 -16.09 -3.84 8.61
N THR A 435 -15.80 -5.13 8.64
CA THR A 435 -16.28 -6.12 7.69
C THR A 435 -17.39 -6.92 8.35
N ASN A 436 -18.51 -7.03 7.64
CA ASN A 436 -19.66 -7.94 7.84
C ASN A 436 -20.66 -7.60 8.94
N TYR A 437 -21.77 -6.99 8.51
CA TYR A 437 -23.09 -7.50 8.89
C TYR A 437 -23.41 -8.63 7.91
N ASP A 438 -23.38 -9.88 8.37
CA ASP A 438 -24.06 -10.98 7.69
C ASP A 438 -25.57 -10.79 7.94
N TYR A 439 -26.29 -10.43 6.89
CA TYR A 439 -27.75 -10.43 6.88
C TYR A 439 -28.18 -11.60 6.01
N ASP A 440 -28.64 -12.68 6.66
CA ASP A 440 -29.15 -13.87 6.00
C ASP A 440 -30.66 -13.70 5.72
N PRO A 441 -31.13 -13.58 4.46
CA PRO A 441 -32.53 -13.29 4.17
C PRO A 441 -33.43 -14.52 4.12
N TYR A 442 -32.96 -15.72 4.52
CA TYR A 442 -33.77 -16.94 4.51
C TYR A 442 -33.81 -17.63 5.87
N SER A 443 -34.65 -17.13 6.77
CA SER A 443 -35.18 -17.94 7.87
C SER A 443 -36.62 -17.53 8.16
N ARG A 444 -37.55 -18.24 7.53
CA ARG A 444 -38.99 -18.21 7.82
C ARG A 444 -39.36 -19.42 8.69
N GLY A 445 -39.74 -19.12 9.94
CA GLY A 445 -40.76 -19.83 10.75
C GLY A 445 -40.43 -21.24 11.29
N PRO A 446 -41.24 -21.77 12.25
CA PRO A 446 -42.60 -21.32 12.61
C PRO A 446 -42.94 -21.24 14.13
N GLY A 447 -44.08 -20.60 14.43
CA GLY A 447 -44.97 -20.92 15.55
C GLY A 447 -44.95 -19.96 16.74
N HIS A 448 -45.98 -19.12 16.92
CA HIS A 448 -47.19 -19.48 17.65
C HIS A 448 -48.21 -18.33 17.66
N ASP A 449 -49.45 -18.74 17.83
CA ASP A 449 -50.73 -18.04 17.79
C ASP A 449 -50.90 -16.89 18.78
N GLY A 450 -51.85 -16.01 18.48
CA GLY A 450 -52.38 -15.07 19.46
C GLY A 450 -53.23 -13.97 18.83
N ASP A 451 -54.53 -14.23 18.78
CA ASP A 451 -55.63 -13.34 18.39
C ASP A 451 -55.48 -11.88 18.83
N TYR A 452 -55.97 -10.94 18.02
CA TYR A 452 -57.16 -10.15 18.35
C TYR A 452 -57.61 -9.29 17.16
N ALA A 453 -58.94 -9.33 16.94
CA ALA A 453 -59.78 -8.46 16.12
C ALA A 453 -59.34 -6.98 16.16
N GLY A 454 -59.47 -6.17 15.12
CA GLY A 454 -60.47 -6.13 14.07
C GLY A 454 -61.02 -4.69 14.04
N LEU A 455 -60.99 -4.02 12.89
CA LEU A 455 -61.94 -2.95 12.54
C LEU A 455 -61.73 -2.50 11.08
N SER A 456 -62.75 -2.77 10.30
CA SER A 456 -62.95 -2.26 8.94
C SER A 456 -63.13 -0.74 8.94
N ARG A 457 -62.68 -0.06 7.88
CA ARG A 457 -63.61 0.66 6.98
C ARG A 457 -62.92 1.23 5.74
N HIS A 458 -63.61 1.03 4.62
CA HIS A 458 -63.51 1.70 3.33
C HIS A 458 -63.17 3.20 3.35
N ARG A 459 -62.37 3.63 2.38
CA ARG A 459 -62.86 4.54 1.32
C ARG A 459 -61.94 4.56 0.09
N THR A 460 -62.57 4.27 -1.05
CA THR A 460 -62.24 4.75 -2.39
C THR A 460 -62.15 6.28 -2.43
N VAL A 461 -61.13 6.83 -3.09
CA VAL A 461 -61.15 7.44 -4.44
C VAL A 461 -59.76 7.26 -5.04
#